data_AF-A0A830BNS5-F1
#
_entry.id   AF-A0A830BNS5-F1
#
_cell.length_a   1.000
_cell.length_b   1.000
_cell.length_c   1.000
_cell.angle_alpha   90.00
_cell.angle_beta   90.00
_cell.angle_gamma   90.00
#
_symmetry.space_group_name_H-M   'P 1'
#
loop_
_entity.id
_entity.type
_entity.pdbx_description
1 polymer ?
#
loop_
_entity_poly.entity_id
_entity_poly.type
_entity_poly.pdbx_seq_one_letter_code
_entity_poly.pdbx_strand_id
1 'polypeptide(L)'
;MERLLDELLALILDEIKDLDDRKSFSQVCKNWLRLEGLHRSSLRVLEPDLILNFLPRFPNLLKFQASTPIRNSLIHFVANTCPNIQALNLNYKEACDFHFECVGEDDIDDEGLCDIAKGCRNLYMVLLRRRSQNGI
;
A
#
# COMPACT_ATOMS: atom_id res chain seq x y z
N MET A 1 -20.20 -4.84 24.48
CA MET A 1 -19.36 -6.02 24.81
C MET A 1 -18.34 -6.29 23.70
N GLU A 2 -18.73 -6.21 22.41
CA GLU A 2 -17.83 -6.43 21.26
C GLU A 2 -16.63 -5.47 21.19
N ARG A 3 -16.81 -4.18 21.53
CA ARG A 3 -15.71 -3.18 21.48
C ARG A 3 -14.52 -3.50 22.39
N LEU A 4 -14.78 -3.98 23.61
CA LEU A 4 -13.71 -4.33 24.56
C LEU A 4 -12.91 -5.56 24.06
N LEU A 5 -13.61 -6.50 23.42
CA LEU A 5 -12.95 -7.66 22.81
C LEU A 5 -12.10 -7.24 21.60
N ASP A 6 -12.62 -6.35 20.77
CA ASP A 6 -11.87 -5.79 19.63
C ASP A 6 -10.61 -5.04 20.09
N GLU A 7 -10.69 -4.27 21.17
CA GLU A 7 -9.54 -3.56 21.75
C GLU A 7 -8.46 -4.53 22.27
N LEU A 8 -8.86 -5.63 22.92
CA LEU A 8 -7.92 -6.66 23.36
C LEU A 8 -7.31 -7.42 22.17
N LEU A 9 -8.10 -7.74 21.15
CA LEU A 9 -7.62 -8.38 19.93
C LEU A 9 -6.64 -7.48 19.16
N ALA A 10 -6.89 -6.17 19.14
CA ALA A 10 -5.99 -5.16 18.60
C ALA A 10 -4.62 -5.17 19.32
N LEU A 11 -4.63 -5.19 20.66
CA LEU A 11 -3.39 -5.29 21.45
C LEU A 11 -2.62 -6.58 21.16
N ILE A 12 -3.31 -7.72 21.02
CA ILE A 12 -2.67 -8.99 20.64
C ILE A 12 -2.08 -8.89 19.24
N LEU A 13 -2.84 -8.34 18.28
CA LEU A 13 -2.39 -8.19 16.90
C LEU A 13 -1.16 -7.28 16.79
N ASP A 14 -1.09 -6.22 17.59
CA ASP A 14 0.06 -5.33 17.63
C ASP A 14 1.36 -6.05 18.04
N GLU A 15 1.26 -7.15 18.80
CA GLU A 15 2.39 -8.01 19.15
C GLU A 15 2.80 -9.00 18.04
N ILE A 16 1.92 -9.31 17.09
CA ILE A 16 2.25 -10.18 15.95
C ILE A 16 3.09 -9.40 14.94
N LYS A 17 4.41 -9.61 14.94
CA LYS A 17 5.36 -8.92 14.04
C LYS A 17 5.53 -9.60 12.69
N ASP A 18 5.35 -10.92 12.65
CA ASP A 18 5.44 -11.69 11.41
C ASP A 18 4.23 -11.42 10.49
N LEU A 19 4.50 -11.26 9.20
CA LEU A 19 3.46 -10.88 8.23
C LEU A 19 2.58 -12.06 7.81
N ASP A 20 3.12 -13.28 7.81
CA ASP A 20 2.37 -14.49 7.46
C ASP A 20 1.46 -14.91 8.62
N ASP A 21 1.89 -14.69 9.87
CA ASP A 21 1.02 -14.85 11.04
C ASP A 21 -0.11 -13.82 11.05
N ARG A 22 0.17 -12.55 10.70
CA ARG A 22 -0.90 -11.54 10.52
C ARG A 22 -1.88 -11.93 9.41
N LYS A 23 -1.39 -12.52 8.33
CA LYS A 23 -2.25 -13.04 7.27
C LYS A 23 -3.13 -14.18 7.78
N SER A 24 -2.58 -15.10 8.55
CA SER A 24 -3.32 -16.20 9.20
C SER A 24 -4.37 -15.68 10.18
N PHE A 25 -4.04 -14.67 11.00
CA PHE A 25 -4.99 -13.97 11.88
C PHE A 25 -6.20 -13.46 11.10
N SER A 26 -5.96 -12.82 9.95
CA SER A 26 -7.03 -12.24 9.13
C SER A 26 -8.00 -13.27 8.53
N GLN A 27 -7.66 -14.56 8.54
CA GLN A 27 -8.45 -15.64 7.95
C GLN A 27 -9.39 -16.35 8.95
N VAL A 28 -9.31 -16.04 10.24
CA VAL A 28 -10.13 -16.70 11.28
C VAL A 28 -11.62 -16.39 11.11
N CYS A 29 -11.96 -15.10 10.99
CA CYS A 29 -13.33 -14.65 10.74
C CYS A 29 -13.37 -13.23 10.17
N LYS A 30 -14.55 -12.76 9.74
CA LYS A 30 -14.74 -11.41 9.19
C LYS A 30 -14.32 -10.29 10.15
N ASN A 31 -14.48 -10.48 11.45
CA ASN A 31 -14.07 -9.47 12.43
C ASN A 31 -12.55 -9.36 12.52
N TRP A 32 -11.83 -10.48 12.52
CA TRP A 32 -10.36 -10.50 12.55
C TRP A 32 -9.78 -9.98 11.24
N LEU A 33 -10.41 -10.31 10.11
CA LEU A 33 -10.09 -9.71 8.81
C LEU A 33 -10.18 -8.17 8.87
N ARG A 34 -11.28 -7.64 9.41
CA ARG A 34 -11.48 -6.19 9.57
C ARG A 34 -10.43 -5.58 10.50
N LEU A 35 -10.21 -6.17 11.68
CA LEU A 35 -9.23 -5.68 12.66
C LEU A 35 -7.80 -5.66 12.10
N GLU A 36 -7.37 -6.71 11.39
CA GLU A 36 -6.06 -6.72 10.76
C GLU A 36 -5.90 -5.61 9.73
N GLY A 37 -6.96 -5.32 8.99
CA GLY A 37 -6.99 -4.21 8.04
C GLY A 37 -6.75 -2.85 8.72
N LEU A 38 -7.47 -2.60 9.81
CA LEU A 38 -7.38 -1.36 10.57
C LEU A 38 -6.01 -1.15 11.24
N HIS A 39 -5.32 -2.23 11.60
CA HIS A 39 -4.02 -2.21 12.29
C HIS A 39 -2.82 -2.44 11.35
N ARG A 40 -3.07 -2.56 10.05
CA ARG A 40 -2.02 -2.67 9.03
C ARG A 40 -1.39 -1.30 8.78
N SER A 41 -0.14 -1.13 9.17
CA SER A 41 0.62 0.11 8.93
C SER A 41 1.47 0.09 7.66
N SER A 42 1.71 -1.08 7.07
CA SER A 42 2.57 -1.25 5.89
C SER A 42 2.02 -2.26 4.90
N LEU A 43 2.06 -1.92 3.61
CA LEU A 43 1.57 -2.77 2.53
C LEU A 43 2.51 -2.73 1.34
N ARG A 44 2.81 -3.92 0.80
CA ARG A 44 3.48 -4.09 -0.48
C ARG A 44 2.47 -4.66 -1.46
N VAL A 45 2.20 -3.92 -2.52
CA VAL A 45 1.33 -4.31 -3.62
C VAL A 45 2.19 -4.91 -4.73
N LEU A 46 1.79 -6.09 -5.18
CA LEU A 46 2.43 -6.79 -6.29
C LEU A 46 1.66 -6.57 -7.60
N GLU A 47 0.33 -6.45 -7.51
CA GLU A 47 -0.60 -6.24 -8.63
C GLU A 47 -1.40 -4.94 -8.41
N PRO A 48 -0.94 -3.80 -8.95
CA PRO A 48 -1.58 -2.50 -8.74
C PRO A 48 -3.03 -2.42 -9.21
N ASP A 49 -3.41 -3.12 -10.28
CA ASP A 49 -4.80 -3.12 -10.80
C ASP A 49 -5.82 -3.67 -9.79
N LEU A 50 -5.38 -4.47 -8.80
CA LEU A 50 -6.26 -5.01 -7.76
C LEU A 50 -6.46 -4.07 -6.57
N ILE A 51 -5.75 -2.92 -6.51
CA ILE A 51 -5.78 -1.98 -5.37
C ILE A 51 -7.21 -1.56 -5.01
N LEU A 52 -8.07 -1.31 -6.01
CA LEU A 52 -9.45 -0.90 -5.80
C LEU A 52 -10.26 -1.92 -4.96
N ASN A 53 -9.90 -3.20 -5.05
CA ASN A 53 -10.63 -4.29 -4.40
C ASN A 53 -10.29 -4.45 -2.92
N PHE A 54 -9.08 -4.05 -2.50
CA PHE A 54 -8.59 -4.32 -1.15
C PHE A 54 -8.14 -3.10 -0.37
N LEU A 55 -7.73 -2.01 -1.00
CA LEU A 55 -7.12 -0.88 -0.29
C LEU A 55 -8.06 -0.22 0.76
N PRO A 56 -9.40 -0.11 0.54
CA PRO A 56 -10.30 0.44 1.55
C PRO A 56 -10.29 -0.29 2.90
N ARG A 57 -9.77 -1.52 2.94
CA ARG A 57 -9.57 -2.28 4.18
C ARG A 57 -8.45 -1.71 5.06
N PHE A 58 -7.54 -0.91 4.50
CA PHE A 58 -6.31 -0.44 5.16
C PHE A 58 -6.26 1.09 5.30
N PRO A 59 -7.23 1.75 5.96
CA PRO A 59 -7.30 3.21 6.02
C PRO A 59 -6.17 3.87 6.82
N ASN A 60 -5.52 3.11 7.72
CA ASN A 60 -4.45 3.60 8.61
C ASN A 60 -3.04 3.31 8.07
N LEU A 61 -2.91 3.12 6.76
CA LEU A 61 -1.64 2.79 6.13
C LEU A 61 -0.64 3.94 6.25
N LEU A 62 0.57 3.64 6.73
CA LEU A 62 1.67 4.60 6.86
C LEU A 62 2.75 4.38 5.80
N LYS A 63 2.91 3.14 5.32
CA LYS A 63 3.91 2.77 4.32
C LYS A 63 3.25 2.04 3.15
N PHE A 64 3.42 2.59 1.96
CA PHE A 64 2.92 1.99 0.72
C PHE A 64 4.10 1.65 -0.19
N GLN A 65 4.12 0.43 -0.72
CA GLN A 65 5.11 -0.02 -1.68
C GLN A 65 4.47 -0.65 -2.91
N ALA A 66 4.91 -0.27 -4.10
CA ALA A 66 4.60 -0.94 -5.36
C ALA A 66 5.84 -0.95 -6.26
N SER A 67 6.26 -2.12 -6.74
CA SER A 67 7.47 -2.29 -7.55
C SER A 67 7.21 -2.55 -9.04
N THR A 68 5.95 -2.43 -9.46
CA THR A 68 5.44 -2.55 -10.83
C THR A 68 4.82 -1.21 -11.27
N PRO A 69 4.59 -0.99 -12.58
CA PRO A 69 3.96 0.26 -13.05
C PRO A 69 2.63 0.53 -12.34
N ILE A 70 2.36 1.80 -12.05
CA ILE A 70 1.14 2.21 -11.35
C ILE A 70 0.63 3.53 -11.93
N ARG A 71 -0.57 3.49 -12.51
CA ARG A 71 -1.20 4.66 -13.15
C ARG A 71 -1.50 5.79 -12.16
N ASN A 72 -1.50 7.03 -12.63
CA ASN A 72 -1.91 8.21 -11.86
C ASN A 72 -3.26 8.03 -11.17
N SER A 73 -4.24 7.44 -11.86
CA SER A 73 -5.59 7.21 -11.31
C SER A 73 -5.58 6.30 -10.07
N LEU A 74 -4.71 5.29 -10.05
CA LEU A 74 -4.53 4.40 -8.90
C LEU A 74 -3.81 5.12 -7.75
N ILE A 75 -2.82 5.96 -8.05
CA ILE A 75 -2.12 6.77 -7.04
C ILE A 75 -3.07 7.79 -6.40
N HIS A 76 -3.89 8.46 -7.20
CA HIS A 76 -4.94 9.34 -6.70
C HIS A 76 -5.92 8.59 -5.78
N PHE A 77 -6.33 7.36 -6.15
CA PHE A 77 -7.14 6.51 -5.29
C PHE A 77 -6.43 6.14 -3.98
N VAL A 78 -5.13 5.82 -4.03
CA VAL A 78 -4.31 5.56 -2.84
C VAL A 78 -4.28 6.78 -1.91
N ALA A 79 -4.05 7.97 -2.47
CA ALA A 79 -3.98 9.21 -1.72
C ALA A 79 -5.29 9.53 -0.98
N ASN A 80 -6.43 9.27 -1.63
CA ASN A 80 -7.75 9.49 -1.04
C ASN A 80 -8.16 8.41 -0.03
N THR A 81 -7.75 7.16 -0.26
CA THR A 81 -8.13 6.04 0.63
C THR A 81 -7.25 5.98 1.88
N CYS A 82 -5.98 6.36 1.75
CA CYS A 82 -4.96 6.25 2.80
C CYS A 82 -4.23 7.60 2.99
N PRO A 83 -4.89 8.64 3.51
CA PRO A 83 -4.32 9.99 3.59
C PRO A 83 -3.17 10.13 4.62
N ASN A 84 -2.94 9.10 5.45
CA ASN A 84 -1.90 9.11 6.47
C ASN A 84 -0.57 8.48 6.01
N ILE A 85 -0.42 8.14 4.72
CA ILE A 85 0.84 7.60 4.21
C ILE A 85 1.98 8.58 4.48
N GLN A 86 3.08 8.03 4.98
CA GLN A 86 4.28 8.76 5.36
C GLN A 86 5.52 8.33 4.55
N ALA A 87 5.56 7.06 4.13
CA ALA A 87 6.61 6.52 3.28
C ALA A 87 6.02 5.87 2.02
N LEU A 88 6.38 6.42 0.87
CA LEU A 88 6.02 5.93 -0.45
C LEU A 88 7.25 5.30 -1.10
N ASN A 89 7.19 4.00 -1.39
CA ASN A 89 8.27 3.29 -2.08
C ASN A 89 7.77 2.74 -3.41
N LEU A 90 8.14 3.42 -4.48
CA LEU A 90 7.86 2.99 -5.83
C LEU A 90 9.15 2.54 -6.54
N ASN A 91 10.19 2.08 -5.85
CA ASN A 91 11.36 1.57 -6.56
C ASN A 91 11.00 0.37 -7.45
N TYR A 92 11.44 0.37 -8.71
CA TYR A 92 11.45 -0.84 -9.53
C TYR A 92 12.44 -1.85 -8.94
N LYS A 93 12.03 -3.11 -8.83
CA LYS A 93 12.98 -4.19 -8.49
C LYS A 93 13.95 -4.38 -9.65
N GLU A 94 15.21 -4.66 -9.34
CA GLU A 94 16.13 -5.27 -10.31
C GLU A 94 15.43 -6.50 -10.91
N ALA A 95 15.42 -6.62 -12.24
CA ALA A 95 14.83 -7.75 -12.92
C ALA A 95 15.46 -9.05 -12.40
N CYS A 96 14.73 -9.78 -11.57
CA CYS A 96 14.99 -11.20 -11.38
C CYS A 96 14.28 -11.93 -12.52
N ASP A 97 15.00 -12.15 -13.62
CA ASP A 97 14.86 -13.23 -14.64
C ASP A 97 13.49 -13.60 -15.24
N PHE A 98 12.41 -12.86 -15.00
CA PHE A 98 11.21 -12.95 -15.83
C PHE A 98 10.97 -11.63 -16.52
N HIS A 99 11.34 -11.63 -17.80
CA HIS A 99 11.17 -10.58 -18.79
C HIS A 99 9.68 -10.22 -18.91
N PHE A 100 9.19 -9.37 -18.03
CA PHE A 100 8.07 -8.49 -18.36
C PHE A 100 8.69 -7.13 -18.62
N GLU A 101 9.14 -6.95 -19.86
CA GLU A 101 9.22 -5.63 -20.44
C GLU A 101 7.82 -5.01 -20.32
N CYS A 102 7.59 -4.22 -19.26
CA CYS A 102 6.44 -3.31 -19.15
C CYS A 102 6.61 -2.19 -20.20
N VAL A 103 6.71 -2.56 -21.47
CA VAL A 103 6.77 -1.64 -22.60
C VAL A 103 5.32 -1.22 -22.88
N GLY A 104 4.97 -0.02 -22.46
CA GLY A 104 3.69 0.62 -22.79
C GLY A 104 2.62 0.61 -21.70
N GLU A 105 2.93 0.22 -20.46
CA GLU A 105 2.03 0.54 -19.34
C GLU A 105 2.22 1.99 -18.92
N ASP A 106 1.11 2.73 -18.93
CA ASP A 106 1.02 4.08 -18.38
C ASP A 106 1.45 4.04 -16.91
N ASP A 107 2.58 4.68 -16.63
CA ASP A 107 3.19 4.72 -15.29
C ASP A 107 3.00 6.11 -14.67
N ILE A 108 3.19 6.19 -13.36
CA ILE A 108 3.06 7.43 -12.61
C ILE A 108 3.99 8.53 -13.17
N ASP A 109 3.43 9.71 -13.38
CA ASP A 109 4.17 10.92 -13.75
C ASP A 109 4.07 12.01 -12.67
N ASP A 110 4.43 13.25 -13.02
CA ASP A 110 4.40 14.39 -12.10
C ASP A 110 2.99 14.72 -11.59
N GLU A 111 1.93 14.46 -12.36
CA GLU A 111 0.54 14.65 -11.93
C GLU A 111 0.20 13.67 -10.80
N GLY A 112 0.51 12.38 -10.99
CA GLY A 112 0.30 11.37 -9.95
C GLY A 112 1.13 11.63 -8.69
N LEU A 113 2.37 12.11 -8.83
CA LEU A 113 3.20 12.52 -7.69
C LEU A 113 2.62 13.74 -6.97
N CYS A 114 2.04 14.70 -7.71
CA CYS A 114 1.38 15.86 -7.14
C CYS A 114 0.12 15.46 -6.36
N ASP A 115 -0.65 14.52 -6.88
CA ASP A 115 -1.87 14.01 -6.22
C ASP A 115 -1.57 13.35 -4.87
N ILE A 116 -0.57 12.47 -4.83
CA ILE A 116 -0.19 11.83 -3.56
C ILE A 116 0.41 12.81 -2.56
N ALA A 117 1.15 13.82 -3.01
CA ALA A 117 1.67 14.88 -2.14
C ALA A 117 0.53 15.72 -1.53
N LYS A 118 -0.54 16.00 -2.30
CA LYS A 118 -1.72 16.74 -1.82
C LYS A 118 -2.58 15.92 -0.85
N GLY A 119 -2.79 14.64 -1.16
CA GLY A 119 -3.62 13.74 -0.35
C GLY A 119 -2.93 13.25 0.91
N CYS A 120 -1.64 12.94 0.84
CA CYS A 120 -0.84 12.41 1.94
C CYS A 120 0.10 13.47 2.53
N ARG A 121 -0.42 14.36 3.37
CA ARG A 121 0.32 15.55 3.87
C ARG A 121 1.47 15.25 4.84
N ASN A 122 1.55 14.03 5.36
CA ASN A 122 2.59 13.60 6.30
C ASN A 122 3.71 12.79 5.62
N LEU A 123 3.78 12.85 4.29
CA LEU A 123 4.79 12.17 3.49
C LEU A 123 6.18 12.75 3.78
N TYR A 124 7.11 11.93 4.30
CA TYR A 124 8.49 12.32 4.58
C TYR A 124 9.52 11.51 3.80
N MET A 125 9.12 10.37 3.22
CA MET A 125 9.99 9.49 2.45
C MET A 125 9.34 9.10 1.13
N VAL A 126 10.03 9.39 0.04
CA VAL A 126 9.62 9.02 -1.32
C VAL A 126 10.80 8.36 -2.03
N LEU A 127 10.61 7.13 -2.49
CA LEU A 127 11.64 6.36 -3.19
C LEU A 127 11.15 6.01 -4.60
N LEU A 128 11.81 6.55 -5.62
CA LEU A 128 11.47 6.38 -7.05
C LEU A 128 12.65 5.81 -7.85
N ARG A 129 13.58 5.11 -7.20
CA ARG A 129 14.78 4.57 -7.84
C ARG A 129 14.38 3.72 -9.04
N ARG A 130 15.02 4.02 -10.19
CA ARG A 130 14.78 3.39 -11.51
C ARG A 130 13.43 3.66 -12.14
N ARG A 131 12.54 4.46 -11.52
CA ARG A 131 11.43 5.07 -12.25
C ARG A 131 11.99 6.28 -13.00
N SER A 132 12.57 6.04 -14.16
CA SER A 132 12.81 7.12 -15.10
C SER A 132 11.51 7.42 -15.81
N GLN A 133 11.03 8.66 -15.72
CA GLN A 133 10.31 9.21 -16.85
C GLN A 133 11.25 9.08 -18.05
N ASN A 134 10.81 8.42 -19.12
CA ASN A 134 11.49 8.54 -20.41
C ASN A 134 11.34 10.00 -20.86
N GLY A 135 12.23 10.85 -20.34
CA GLY A 135 12.35 12.23 -20.71
C GLY A 135 13.46 12.37 -21.75
N ILE A 136 13.02 12.73 -22.96
CA ILE A 136 13.72 13.06 -24.22
C ILE A 136 13.76 11.91 -25.23
#